data_AF-A0A954MAX0-F1
#
_entry.id   AF-A0A954MAX0-F1
#
_cell.length_a   1.000
_cell.length_b   1.000
_cell.length_c   1.000
_cell.angle_alpha   90.00
_cell.angle_beta   90.00
_cell.angle_gamma   90.00
#
_symmetry.space_group_name_H-M   'P 1'
#
loop_
_entity.id
_entity.type
_entity.pdbx_description
1 polymer ?
#
loop_
_entity_poly.entity_id
_entity_poly.type
_entity_poly.pdbx_seq_one_letter_code
_entity_poly.pdbx_strand_id
1 'polypeptide(L)'
;MPVLENERTALLSRANDQIPVPEFDEAVPTTRVAGKSLASGIIPAQRPFSWEPLAESSGRRAIETAHVGDGGFRTLVVGSLAGDDPLAITLAEKLAQHLHENAIILGGVDVTVIRNLNPDGEALFKMVNEHGVYLNREFHKNLSQPAQQATTQPEIRAFLKVLDEHQPQRVIHLRTYGNGKGVIAASTGAETVARESAEWLGFELIQLPGASADGTLERFLSSDSRTEIVTLAIPATIQREDVWDTYGGSLLNLIQSHDFEARQAARKDLGTETGDLRSDKNSVRNRRKRPN
;
A
#
# COMPACT_ATOMS: atom_id res chain seq x y z
N MET A 1 -39.27 50.12 73.81
CA MET A 1 -40.61 50.70 74.04
C MET A 1 -41.40 50.58 72.75
N PRO A 2 -42.51 49.81 72.67
CA PRO A 2 -42.91 48.58 73.37
C PRO A 2 -42.76 47.32 72.45
N VAL A 3 -42.62 46.06 72.91
CA VAL A 3 -43.60 45.10 73.53
C VAL A 3 -44.83 44.88 72.60
N LEU A 4 -45.32 43.70 72.18
CA LEU A 4 -45.56 42.35 72.76
C LEU A 4 -45.63 41.32 71.61
N GLU A 5 -45.14 40.07 71.68
CA GLU A 5 -45.52 38.91 72.51
C GLU A 5 -46.82 38.17 72.07
N ASN A 6 -46.71 36.83 72.05
CA ASN A 6 -47.78 35.81 72.15
C ASN A 6 -48.59 35.47 70.88
N GLU A 7 -48.90 34.21 70.52
CA GLU A 7 -49.00 32.90 71.19
C GLU A 7 -49.06 31.81 70.07
N ARG A 8 -48.23 30.75 70.04
CA ARG A 8 -48.46 29.41 70.63
C ARG A 8 -49.91 28.88 70.60
N THR A 9 -50.19 27.86 69.78
CA THR A 9 -50.41 26.45 70.21
C THR A 9 -51.27 25.61 69.24
N ALA A 10 -50.65 24.54 68.73
CA ALA A 10 -51.13 23.20 68.39
C ALA A 10 -52.48 22.96 67.65
N LEU A 11 -52.41 22.18 66.55
CA LEU A 11 -52.69 20.73 66.63
C LEU A 11 -52.31 19.99 65.33
N LEU A 12 -51.32 19.12 65.49
CA LEU A 12 -51.02 17.86 64.82
C LEU A 12 -52.01 17.33 63.77
N SER A 13 -51.52 17.08 62.55
CA SER A 13 -51.93 15.92 61.74
C SER A 13 -50.98 15.66 60.55
N ARG A 14 -49.98 14.79 60.78
CA ARG A 14 -49.52 13.67 59.93
C ARG A 14 -48.93 13.90 58.50
N ALA A 15 -47.96 13.00 58.22
CA ALA A 15 -47.40 12.56 56.94
C ALA A 15 -46.37 13.53 56.29
N ASN A 16 -45.06 13.33 56.44
CA ASN A 16 -44.19 12.26 55.91
C ASN A 16 -44.08 12.29 54.37
N ASP A 17 -42.86 12.63 53.92
CA ASP A 17 -42.19 12.30 52.66
C ASP A 17 -42.96 12.48 51.33
N GLN A 18 -42.51 13.43 50.52
CA GLN A 18 -41.80 13.16 49.25
C GLN A 18 -41.58 14.44 48.44
N ILE A 19 -40.33 14.62 48.03
CA ILE A 19 -39.89 15.61 47.05
C ILE A 19 -40.67 15.36 45.74
N PRO A 20 -41.31 16.36 45.11
CA PRO A 20 -42.01 16.16 43.85
C PRO A 20 -41.01 15.81 42.74
N VAL A 21 -41.08 14.58 42.26
CA VAL A 21 -40.50 14.12 41.00
C VAL A 21 -41.42 14.61 39.88
N PRO A 22 -40.93 15.31 38.84
CA PRO A 22 -41.78 15.72 37.74
C PRO A 22 -42.29 14.52 36.94
N GLU A 23 -43.59 14.56 36.68
CA GLU A 23 -44.37 13.62 35.88
C GLU A 23 -44.06 13.86 34.39
N PHE A 24 -43.48 12.87 33.71
CA PHE A 24 -43.21 12.91 32.27
C PHE A 24 -44.37 12.26 31.51
N ASP A 25 -45.49 12.95 31.43
CA ASP A 25 -46.60 12.59 30.54
C ASP A 25 -47.26 13.85 29.97
N GLU A 26 -46.49 14.60 29.16
CA GLU A 26 -47.07 15.52 28.18
C GLU A 26 -46.57 15.15 26.78
N ALA A 27 -47.54 14.83 25.91
CA ALA A 27 -47.32 14.47 24.53
C ALA A 27 -46.65 15.62 23.77
N VAL A 28 -45.38 15.44 23.45
CA VAL A 28 -44.60 16.37 22.62
C VAL A 28 -45.30 16.52 21.26
N PRO A 29 -45.50 17.76 20.77
CA PRO A 29 -46.11 18.00 19.47
C PRO A 29 -45.30 17.30 18.36
N THR A 30 -46.02 16.52 17.56
CA THR A 30 -45.51 15.80 16.39
C THR A 30 -44.91 16.78 15.40
N THR A 31 -43.61 17.00 15.53
CA THR A 31 -42.82 17.64 14.50
C THR A 31 -42.84 16.71 13.31
N ARG A 32 -43.45 17.17 12.20
CA ARG A 32 -43.47 16.49 10.91
C ARG A 32 -42.09 15.92 10.63
N VAL A 33 -41.99 14.58 10.66
CA VAL A 33 -40.87 13.87 10.08
C VAL A 33 -40.90 14.21 8.59
N ALA A 34 -40.04 15.14 8.19
CA ALA A 34 -39.65 15.28 6.80
C ALA A 34 -39.21 13.87 6.37
N GLY A 35 -39.95 13.28 5.44
CA GLY A 35 -39.63 11.96 4.92
C GLY A 35 -38.18 11.99 4.43
N LYS A 36 -37.28 11.40 5.21
CA LYS A 36 -36.01 10.95 4.69
C LYS A 36 -36.39 9.86 3.69
N SER A 37 -36.46 10.24 2.43
CA SER A 37 -36.10 9.36 1.35
C SER A 37 -34.67 8.90 1.68
N LEU A 38 -34.57 7.82 2.46
CA LEU A 38 -33.42 6.94 2.42
C LEU A 38 -33.40 6.49 0.97
N ALA A 39 -32.63 7.21 0.14
CA ALA A 39 -32.10 6.57 -1.03
C ALA A 39 -31.40 5.33 -0.50
N SER A 40 -32.05 4.17 -0.64
CA SER A 40 -31.38 2.89 -0.64
C SER A 40 -30.36 2.99 -1.77
N GLY A 41 -29.23 3.61 -1.47
CA GLY A 41 -28.04 3.53 -2.28
C GLY A 41 -27.70 2.06 -2.29
N ILE A 42 -28.09 1.37 -3.35
CA ILE A 42 -27.52 0.09 -3.69
C ILE A 42 -26.03 0.38 -3.80
N ILE A 43 -25.26 0.07 -2.76
CA ILE A 43 -23.80 0.00 -2.88
C ILE A 43 -23.61 -1.11 -3.90
N PRO A 44 -23.16 -0.82 -5.13
CA PRO A 44 -22.94 -1.87 -6.09
C PRO A 44 -21.95 -2.85 -5.46
N ALA A 45 -22.26 -4.15 -5.54
CA ALA A 45 -21.33 -5.17 -5.10
C ALA A 45 -19.97 -4.89 -5.73
N GLN A 46 -18.91 -4.87 -4.92
CA GLN A 46 -17.55 -4.71 -5.46
C GLN A 46 -17.36 -5.80 -6.52
N ARG A 47 -16.94 -5.39 -7.72
CA ARG A 47 -16.65 -6.34 -8.80
C ARG A 47 -15.59 -7.31 -8.28
N PRO A 48 -15.63 -8.60 -8.66
CA PRO A 48 -14.54 -9.50 -8.31
C PRO A 48 -13.23 -8.97 -8.88
N PHE A 49 -12.13 -9.19 -8.16
CA PHE A 49 -10.79 -8.87 -8.63
C PHE A 49 -10.53 -9.57 -9.98
N SER A 50 -10.05 -8.80 -10.95
CA SER A 50 -9.62 -9.32 -12.24
C SER A 50 -8.45 -8.52 -12.76
N TRP A 51 -7.50 -9.22 -13.35
CA TRP A 51 -6.46 -8.60 -14.16
C TRP A 51 -7.03 -8.11 -15.50
N GLU A 52 -6.55 -6.96 -15.96
CA GLU A 52 -6.87 -6.38 -17.25
C GLU A 52 -5.71 -6.59 -18.23
N PRO A 53 -5.96 -7.07 -19.46
CA PRO A 53 -4.90 -7.24 -20.44
C PRO A 53 -4.40 -5.87 -20.93
N LEU A 54 -3.10 -5.62 -20.78
CA LEU A 54 -2.41 -4.41 -21.25
C LEU A 54 -1.90 -4.56 -22.69
N ALA A 55 -1.21 -5.68 -22.96
CA ALA A 55 -0.52 -5.97 -24.21
C ALA A 55 -0.18 -7.47 -24.32
N GLU A 56 0.37 -7.89 -25.46
CA GLU A 56 0.95 -9.22 -25.63
C GLU A 56 2.47 -9.15 -25.54
N SER A 57 3.07 -10.17 -24.92
CA SER A 57 4.50 -10.42 -24.89
C SER A 57 4.99 -11.01 -26.23
N SER A 58 6.30 -11.22 -26.35
CA SER A 58 6.93 -11.83 -27.54
C SER A 58 6.39 -13.23 -27.86
N GLY A 59 6.09 -14.03 -26.84
CA GLY A 59 5.45 -15.34 -26.94
C GLY A 59 3.92 -15.32 -26.98
N ARG A 60 3.28 -14.15 -27.17
CA ARG A 60 1.81 -13.97 -27.22
C ARG A 60 1.08 -14.31 -25.93
N ARG A 61 1.71 -14.08 -24.78
CA ARG A 61 1.05 -14.14 -23.46
C ARG A 61 0.63 -12.73 -23.05
N ALA A 62 -0.49 -12.64 -22.33
CA ALA A 62 -0.97 -11.36 -21.85
C ALA A 62 0.02 -10.78 -20.82
N ILE A 63 0.37 -9.51 -20.99
CA ILE A 63 0.90 -8.66 -19.94
C ILE A 63 -0.31 -8.04 -19.27
N GLU A 64 -0.40 -8.16 -17.96
CA GLU A 64 -1.60 -7.89 -17.19
C GLU A 64 -1.39 -6.74 -16.20
N THR A 65 -2.42 -5.92 -16.04
CA THR A 65 -2.46 -4.80 -15.11
C THR A 65 -3.68 -4.85 -14.19
N ALA A 66 -3.52 -4.33 -12.98
CA ALA A 66 -4.63 -4.00 -12.09
C ALA A 66 -4.51 -2.52 -11.70
N HIS A 67 -5.63 -1.81 -11.70
CA HIS A 67 -5.69 -0.39 -11.41
C HIS A 67 -6.63 -0.12 -10.24
N VAL A 68 -6.18 0.70 -9.28
CA VAL A 68 -6.97 1.12 -8.10
C VAL A 68 -6.73 2.60 -7.81
N GLY A 69 -7.82 3.32 -7.56
CA GLY A 69 -7.82 4.75 -7.23
C GLY A 69 -8.34 5.62 -8.37
N ASP A 70 -8.51 6.91 -8.09
CA ASP A 70 -8.92 7.93 -9.06
C ASP A 70 -8.18 9.26 -8.79
N GLY A 71 -6.95 9.35 -9.31
CA GLY A 71 -6.12 10.54 -9.18
C GLY A 71 -5.30 10.64 -7.89
N GLY A 72 -4.70 11.81 -7.66
CA GLY A 72 -3.74 12.03 -6.58
C GLY A 72 -2.31 11.65 -6.97
N PHE A 73 -1.58 11.00 -6.05
CA PHE A 73 -0.20 10.57 -6.30
C PHE A 73 -0.20 9.26 -7.08
N ARG A 74 0.24 9.31 -8.35
CA ARG A 74 0.21 8.15 -9.24
C ARG A 74 1.47 7.32 -9.08
N THR A 75 1.29 6.05 -8.73
CA THR A 75 2.36 5.08 -8.58
C THR A 75 2.16 3.92 -9.56
N LEU A 76 3.19 3.63 -10.34
CA LEU A 76 3.26 2.42 -11.16
C LEU A 76 4.11 1.38 -10.42
N VAL A 77 3.50 0.28 -10.01
CA VAL A 77 4.23 -0.88 -9.48
C VAL A 77 4.43 -1.88 -10.60
N VAL A 78 5.65 -2.36 -10.78
CA VAL A 78 5.97 -3.42 -11.73
C VAL A 78 6.52 -4.58 -10.93
N GLY A 79 5.94 -5.77 -11.15
CA GLY A 79 6.55 -7.02 -10.75
C GLY A 79 7.89 -7.25 -11.44
N SER A 80 8.28 -8.51 -11.55
CA SER A 80 9.61 -8.82 -12.10
C SER A 80 9.76 -8.48 -13.59
N LEU A 81 10.98 -8.10 -13.96
CA LEU A 81 11.48 -8.07 -15.34
C LEU A 81 12.13 -9.40 -15.76
N ALA A 82 12.40 -10.27 -14.78
CA ALA A 82 12.90 -11.63 -14.96
C ALA A 82 11.76 -12.64 -14.78
N GLY A 83 11.60 -13.58 -15.71
CA GLY A 83 10.49 -14.55 -15.62
C GLY A 83 10.68 -15.61 -14.51
N ASP A 84 11.90 -15.84 -14.05
CA ASP A 84 12.23 -16.81 -13.00
C ASP A 84 12.21 -16.22 -11.58
N ASP A 85 11.47 -15.13 -11.37
CA ASP A 85 11.36 -14.44 -10.08
C ASP A 85 9.94 -14.55 -9.47
N PRO A 86 9.58 -15.74 -8.97
CA PRO A 86 8.21 -15.98 -8.48
C PRO A 86 7.87 -15.18 -7.22
N LEU A 87 8.86 -14.76 -6.41
CA LEU A 87 8.60 -14.02 -5.18
C LEU A 87 8.16 -12.58 -5.48
N ALA A 88 8.83 -11.91 -6.43
CA ALA A 88 8.44 -10.57 -6.86
C ALA A 88 7.07 -10.57 -7.56
N ILE A 89 6.79 -11.59 -8.37
CA ILE A 89 5.48 -11.78 -9.02
C ILE A 89 4.39 -11.99 -7.95
N THR A 90 4.63 -12.89 -6.99
CA THR A 90 3.68 -13.12 -5.87
C THR A 90 3.42 -11.84 -5.08
N LEU A 91 4.45 -11.03 -4.83
CA LEU A 91 4.29 -9.76 -4.11
C LEU A 91 3.44 -8.76 -4.89
N ALA A 92 3.62 -8.67 -6.21
CA ALA A 92 2.78 -7.83 -7.08
C ALA A 92 1.32 -8.29 -7.08
N GLU A 93 1.08 -9.61 -7.15
CA GLU A 93 -0.26 -10.18 -7.10
C GLU A 93 -0.97 -9.88 -5.78
N LYS A 94 -0.27 -10.09 -4.66
CA LYS A 94 -0.80 -9.81 -3.33
C LYS A 94 -1.07 -8.33 -3.12
N LEU A 95 -0.21 -7.46 -3.64
CA LEU A 95 -0.48 -6.01 -3.66
C LEU A 95 -1.77 -5.72 -4.42
N ALA A 96 -1.89 -6.15 -5.68
CA ALA A 96 -3.05 -5.85 -6.51
C ALA A 96 -4.36 -6.33 -5.86
N GLN A 97 -4.35 -7.54 -5.30
CA GLN A 97 -5.50 -8.08 -4.57
C GLN A 97 -5.82 -7.23 -3.32
N HIS A 98 -4.83 -6.90 -2.52
CA HIS A 98 -5.03 -6.10 -1.31
C HIS A 98 -5.56 -4.70 -1.65
N LEU A 99 -5.02 -4.03 -2.67
CA LEU A 99 -5.49 -2.72 -3.12
C LEU A 99 -6.96 -2.79 -3.55
N HIS A 100 -7.34 -3.85 -4.28
CA HIS A 100 -8.72 -4.04 -4.73
C HIS A 100 -9.69 -4.24 -3.56
N GLU A 101 -9.34 -5.09 -2.60
CA GLU A 101 -10.15 -5.39 -1.41
C GLU A 101 -10.26 -4.17 -0.47
N ASN A 102 -9.24 -3.28 -0.47
CA ASN A 102 -9.14 -2.15 0.46
C ASN A 102 -9.19 -0.78 -0.23
N ALA A 103 -9.75 -0.71 -1.46
CA ALA A 103 -9.71 0.48 -2.32
C ALA A 103 -10.26 1.75 -1.67
N ILE A 104 -11.19 1.62 -0.71
CA ILE A 104 -11.81 2.75 0.01
C ILE A 104 -10.83 3.46 0.95
N ILE A 105 -9.82 2.76 1.46
CA ILE A 105 -8.92 3.24 2.52
C ILE A 105 -7.75 4.06 1.94
N LEU A 106 -7.44 3.88 0.65
CA LEU A 106 -6.25 4.42 -0.01
C LEU A 106 -6.49 5.78 -0.68
N GLY A 107 -7.31 6.63 -0.07
CA GLY A 107 -7.62 7.95 -0.63
C GLY A 107 -6.35 8.75 -0.98
N GLY A 108 -6.34 9.36 -2.17
CA GLY A 108 -5.25 10.23 -2.63
C GLY A 108 -4.08 9.52 -3.31
N VAL A 109 -4.18 8.22 -3.59
CA VAL A 109 -3.28 7.51 -4.51
C VAL A 109 -4.02 6.91 -5.69
N ASP A 110 -3.32 6.82 -6.80
CA ASP A 110 -3.73 6.15 -8.03
C ASP A 110 -2.62 5.15 -8.36
N VAL A 111 -2.94 3.87 -8.29
CA VAL A 111 -1.95 2.79 -8.36
C VAL A 111 -2.27 1.87 -9.51
N THR A 112 -1.32 1.76 -10.43
CA THR A 112 -1.32 0.75 -11.48
C THR A 112 -0.28 -0.31 -11.14
N VAL A 113 -0.66 -1.58 -11.10
CA VAL A 113 0.23 -2.72 -10.87
C VAL A 113 0.34 -3.51 -12.17
N ILE A 114 1.54 -3.61 -12.74
CA ILE A 114 1.87 -4.59 -13.78
C ILE A 114 2.29 -5.88 -13.07
N ARG A 115 1.54 -6.97 -13.26
CA ARG A 115 1.78 -8.27 -12.58
C ARG A 115 3.20 -8.76 -12.79
N ASN A 116 3.59 -8.87 -14.06
CA ASN A 116 4.88 -9.36 -14.52
C ASN A 116 5.11 -8.83 -15.93
N LEU A 117 6.30 -8.27 -16.22
CA LEU A 117 6.60 -7.80 -17.57
C LEU A 117 7.14 -8.92 -18.48
N ASN A 118 7.55 -10.06 -17.93
CA ASN A 118 8.05 -11.21 -18.67
C ASN A 118 7.19 -12.48 -18.45
N PRO A 119 5.93 -12.51 -18.92
CA PRO A 119 5.05 -13.68 -18.75
C PRO A 119 5.55 -14.91 -19.54
N ASP A 120 6.34 -14.73 -20.60
CA ASP A 120 6.95 -15.83 -21.35
C ASP A 120 8.05 -16.54 -20.56
N GLY A 121 8.94 -15.74 -19.96
CA GLY A 121 9.95 -16.25 -19.06
C GLY A 121 9.32 -16.94 -17.84
N GLU A 122 8.23 -16.38 -17.29
CA GLU A 122 7.51 -17.01 -16.17
C GLU A 122 6.94 -18.38 -16.53
N ALA A 123 6.25 -18.49 -17.66
CA ALA A 123 5.68 -19.75 -18.11
C ALA A 123 6.75 -20.84 -18.33
N LEU A 124 8.00 -20.45 -18.61
CA LEU A 124 9.13 -21.34 -18.84
C LEU A 124 10.13 -21.39 -17.67
N PHE A 125 9.86 -20.66 -16.58
CA PHE A 125 10.77 -20.47 -15.44
C PHE A 125 12.19 -20.03 -15.87
N LYS A 126 12.27 -18.98 -16.69
CA LYS A 126 13.51 -18.41 -17.24
C LYS A 126 13.60 -16.90 -16.98
N MET A 127 14.81 -16.43 -16.71
CA MET A 127 15.12 -15.00 -16.59
C MET A 127 14.78 -14.20 -17.86
N VAL A 128 14.97 -14.79 -19.04
CA VAL A 128 14.81 -14.14 -20.35
C VAL A 128 13.40 -14.34 -20.94
N ASN A 129 13.00 -13.49 -21.89
CA ASN A 129 11.72 -13.64 -22.63
C ASN A 129 11.80 -14.71 -23.74
N GLU A 130 10.76 -14.85 -24.55
CA GLU A 130 10.70 -15.83 -25.66
C GLU A 130 11.81 -15.61 -26.69
N HIS A 131 12.24 -14.37 -26.90
CA HIS A 131 13.36 -14.02 -27.79
C HIS A 131 14.75 -14.24 -27.15
N GLY A 132 14.83 -14.74 -25.91
CA GLY A 132 16.09 -14.95 -25.21
C GLY A 132 16.72 -13.66 -24.66
N VAL A 133 15.94 -12.58 -24.55
CA VAL A 133 16.40 -11.28 -24.07
C VAL A 133 16.09 -11.10 -22.58
N TYR A 134 17.07 -10.65 -21.81
CA TYR A 134 16.83 -10.23 -20.43
C TYR A 134 16.33 -8.79 -20.42
N LEU A 135 15.03 -8.59 -20.16
CA LEU A 135 14.36 -7.29 -20.31
C LEU A 135 15.04 -6.16 -19.50
N ASN A 136 15.58 -6.45 -18.31
CA ASN A 136 16.27 -5.45 -17.49
C ASN A 136 17.69 -5.09 -18.00
N ARG A 137 17.93 -5.26 -19.31
CA ARG A 137 19.11 -4.79 -20.05
C ARG A 137 18.76 -3.96 -21.28
N GLU A 138 17.47 -3.78 -21.55
CA GLU A 138 16.97 -3.14 -22.76
C GLU A 138 16.49 -1.70 -22.54
N PHE A 139 16.57 -1.16 -21.31
CA PHE A 139 16.14 0.20 -20.98
C PHE A 139 17.20 1.25 -21.32
N HIS A 140 17.15 1.77 -22.55
CA HIS A 140 18.07 2.79 -23.06
C HIS A 140 17.41 4.17 -23.16
N LYS A 141 18.21 5.25 -23.06
CA LYS A 141 17.70 6.64 -23.09
C LYS A 141 16.92 7.01 -24.36
N ASN A 142 17.20 6.35 -25.48
CA ASN A 142 16.61 6.68 -26.79
C ASN A 142 15.38 5.84 -27.13
N LEU A 143 14.84 5.05 -26.19
CA LEU A 143 13.70 4.17 -26.45
C LEU A 143 12.41 4.92 -26.85
N SER A 144 12.28 6.19 -26.46
CA SER A 144 11.13 7.02 -26.85
C SER A 144 11.21 7.50 -28.30
N GLN A 145 12.32 7.27 -29.02
CA GLN A 145 12.46 7.64 -30.42
C GLN A 145 11.76 6.61 -31.33
N PRO A 146 10.95 7.05 -32.33
CA PRO A 146 10.17 6.14 -33.17
C PRO A 146 11.00 5.04 -33.86
N ALA A 147 12.22 5.35 -34.30
CA ALA A 147 13.12 4.40 -34.93
C ALA A 147 13.55 3.26 -33.99
N GLN A 148 13.68 3.55 -32.69
CA GLN A 148 14.08 2.58 -31.67
C GLN A 148 12.92 1.71 -31.19
N GLN A 149 11.70 2.26 -31.17
CA GLN A 149 10.49 1.53 -30.75
C GLN A 149 10.20 0.31 -31.65
N ALA A 150 10.50 0.41 -32.94
CA ALA A 150 10.30 -0.67 -33.90
C ALA A 150 11.15 -1.92 -33.59
N THR A 151 12.35 -1.73 -33.03
CA THR A 151 13.28 -2.82 -32.67
C THR A 151 13.22 -3.22 -31.19
N THR A 152 12.41 -2.53 -30.40
CA THR A 152 12.27 -2.75 -28.96
C THR A 152 11.46 -4.03 -28.70
N GLN A 153 11.71 -4.72 -27.59
CA GLN A 153 10.90 -5.86 -27.18
C GLN A 153 9.43 -5.43 -26.91
N PRO A 154 8.41 -6.23 -27.28
CA PRO A 154 7.00 -5.88 -27.05
C PRO A 154 6.70 -5.60 -25.57
N GLU A 155 7.37 -6.29 -24.66
CA GLU A 155 7.26 -6.12 -23.21
C GLU A 155 7.72 -4.72 -22.77
N ILE A 156 8.85 -4.26 -23.29
CA ILE A 156 9.37 -2.91 -23.02
C ILE A 156 8.46 -1.85 -23.62
N ARG A 157 7.93 -2.06 -24.84
CA ARG A 157 6.94 -1.15 -25.42
C ARG A 157 5.68 -1.04 -24.58
N ALA A 158 5.18 -2.15 -24.04
CA ALA A 158 4.02 -2.15 -23.15
C ALA A 158 4.28 -1.31 -21.90
N PHE A 159 5.44 -1.46 -21.27
CA PHE A 159 5.82 -0.64 -20.12
C PHE A 159 5.93 0.86 -20.47
N LEU A 160 6.57 1.21 -21.59
CA LEU A 160 6.70 2.61 -22.03
C LEU A 160 5.34 3.23 -22.32
N LYS A 161 4.41 2.47 -22.88
CA LYS A 161 3.03 2.90 -23.10
C LYS A 161 2.35 3.26 -21.77
N VAL A 162 2.48 2.42 -20.75
CA VAL A 162 1.91 2.70 -19.41
C VAL A 162 2.55 3.94 -18.80
N LEU A 163 3.87 4.09 -18.89
CA LEU A 163 4.58 5.30 -18.45
C LEU A 163 4.03 6.56 -19.13
N ASP A 164 3.83 6.52 -20.45
CA ASP A 164 3.34 7.66 -21.23
C ASP A 164 1.88 8.00 -20.90
N GLU A 165 1.01 6.99 -20.82
CA GLU A 165 -0.43 7.16 -20.57
C GLU A 165 -0.71 7.58 -19.12
N HIS A 166 -0.03 6.97 -18.14
CA HIS A 166 -0.32 7.17 -16.71
C HIS A 166 0.54 8.30 -16.11
N GLN A 167 1.68 8.64 -16.70
CA GLN A 167 2.62 9.67 -16.19
C GLN A 167 2.87 9.54 -14.68
N PRO A 168 3.30 8.36 -14.18
CA PRO A 168 3.45 8.13 -12.75
C PRO A 168 4.49 9.06 -12.13
N GLN A 169 4.17 9.60 -10.95
CA GLN A 169 5.14 10.32 -10.13
C GLN A 169 6.17 9.36 -9.52
N ARG A 170 5.80 8.10 -9.29
CA ARG A 170 6.71 7.06 -8.79
C ARG A 170 6.53 5.74 -9.51
N VAL A 171 7.64 5.09 -9.83
CA VAL A 171 7.69 3.69 -10.25
C VAL A 171 8.30 2.88 -9.12
N ILE A 172 7.70 1.73 -8.80
CA ILE A 172 8.25 0.75 -7.87
C ILE A 172 8.54 -0.53 -8.66
N HIS A 173 9.81 -0.93 -8.71
CA HIS A 173 10.25 -2.18 -9.31
C HIS A 173 10.45 -3.24 -8.22
N LEU A 174 9.68 -4.33 -8.29
CA LEU A 174 9.81 -5.46 -7.39
C LEU A 174 10.76 -6.50 -7.99
N ARG A 175 11.70 -6.99 -7.21
CA ARG A 175 12.61 -8.06 -7.61
C ARG A 175 13.10 -8.87 -6.42
N THR A 176 13.64 -10.03 -6.69
CA THR A 176 14.38 -10.82 -5.73
C THR A 176 15.87 -10.51 -5.82
N TYR A 177 16.52 -10.55 -4.66
CA TYR A 177 17.95 -10.40 -4.47
C TYR A 177 18.53 -11.68 -3.88
N GLY A 178 19.50 -12.26 -4.57
CA GLY A 178 20.09 -13.55 -4.17
C GLY A 178 20.99 -13.48 -2.94
N ASN A 179 21.41 -12.28 -2.51
CA ASN A 179 22.47 -12.11 -1.51
C ASN A 179 22.00 -11.31 -0.29
N GLY A 180 22.15 -11.88 0.90
CA GLY A 180 22.00 -11.11 2.15
C GLY A 180 20.56 -10.73 2.51
N LYS A 181 20.41 -9.57 3.16
CA LYS A 181 19.18 -9.20 3.89
C LYS A 181 18.11 -8.50 3.05
N GLY A 182 18.40 -8.18 1.78
CA GLY A 182 17.53 -7.39 0.91
C GLY A 182 18.05 -5.96 0.74
N VAL A 183 17.60 -5.30 -0.31
CA VAL A 183 18.07 -3.96 -0.73
C VAL A 183 16.87 -3.10 -1.12
N ILE A 184 16.89 -1.84 -0.73
CA ILE A 184 16.07 -0.80 -1.36
C ILE A 184 17.00 0.11 -2.16
N ALA A 185 16.74 0.27 -3.45
CA ALA A 185 17.44 1.26 -4.27
C ALA A 185 16.47 2.39 -4.64
N ALA A 186 16.89 3.65 -4.57
CA ALA A 186 16.00 4.76 -4.86
C ALA A 186 16.68 5.93 -5.58
N SER A 187 15.92 6.58 -6.46
CA SER A 187 16.26 7.91 -7.00
C SER A 187 16.19 8.98 -5.90
N THR A 188 16.80 10.14 -6.14
CA THR A 188 16.86 11.23 -5.15
C THR A 188 15.48 11.70 -4.68
N GLY A 189 14.49 11.76 -5.56
CA GLY A 189 13.12 12.17 -5.17
C GLY A 189 12.45 11.22 -4.17
N ALA A 190 12.76 9.92 -4.23
CA ALA A 190 12.17 8.92 -3.33
C ALA A 190 13.07 8.56 -2.12
N GLU A 191 14.17 9.27 -1.89
CA GLU A 191 15.16 8.88 -0.88
C GLU A 191 14.57 8.82 0.53
N THR A 192 13.73 9.77 0.92
CA THR A 192 13.12 9.83 2.25
C THR A 192 12.26 8.59 2.53
N VAL A 193 11.32 8.28 1.64
CA VAL A 193 10.43 7.11 1.82
C VAL A 193 11.20 5.79 1.72
N ALA A 194 12.19 5.72 0.84
CA ALA A 194 13.05 4.55 0.67
C ALA A 194 13.90 4.28 1.92
N ARG A 195 14.45 5.33 2.53
CA ARG A 195 15.23 5.24 3.77
C ARG A 195 14.39 4.73 4.93
N GLU A 196 13.19 5.27 5.12
CA GLU A 196 12.26 4.80 6.16
C GLU A 196 11.93 3.31 5.98
N SER A 197 11.59 2.89 4.76
CA SER A 197 11.31 1.48 4.46
C SER A 197 12.55 0.59 4.63
N ALA A 198 13.74 1.07 4.27
CA ALA A 198 14.98 0.30 4.42
C ALA A 198 15.34 0.10 5.89
N GLU A 199 15.23 1.14 6.72
CA GLU A 199 15.45 1.08 8.17
C GLU A 199 14.46 0.14 8.84
N TRP A 200 13.18 0.19 8.45
CA TRP A 200 12.16 -0.70 8.98
C TRP A 200 12.43 -2.17 8.67
N LEU A 201 12.80 -2.47 7.41
CA LEU A 201 13.08 -3.83 6.96
C LEU A 201 14.48 -4.33 7.36
N GLY A 202 15.36 -3.44 7.81
CA GLY A 202 16.79 -3.73 8.01
C GLY A 202 17.52 -4.04 6.70
N PHE A 203 17.07 -3.44 5.60
CA PHE A 203 17.65 -3.57 4.26
C PHE A 203 18.77 -2.55 4.06
N GLU A 204 19.67 -2.85 3.12
CA GLU A 204 20.63 -1.86 2.64
C GLU A 204 19.92 -0.83 1.75
N LEU A 205 20.23 0.45 1.94
CA LEU A 205 19.76 1.52 1.06
C LEU A 205 20.84 1.86 0.03
N ILE A 206 20.50 1.82 -1.25
CA ILE A 206 21.36 2.21 -2.37
C ILE A 206 20.78 3.44 -3.07
N GLN A 207 21.61 4.48 -3.25
CA GLN A 207 21.23 5.64 -4.04
C GLN A 207 21.42 5.36 -5.53
N LEU A 208 20.38 5.56 -6.35
CA LEU A 208 20.42 5.45 -7.80
C LEU A 208 21.02 6.72 -8.46
N PRO A 209 21.70 6.61 -9.61
CA PRO A 209 21.90 5.38 -10.39
C PRO A 209 22.94 4.43 -9.78
N GLY A 210 23.69 4.84 -8.75
CA GLY A 210 24.59 3.97 -7.97
C GLY A 210 25.47 3.06 -8.83
N ALA A 211 25.47 1.77 -8.50
CA ALA A 211 26.10 0.70 -9.28
C ALA A 211 25.17 0.06 -10.33
N SER A 212 24.01 0.66 -10.62
CA SER A 212 23.10 0.15 -11.63
C SER A 212 23.75 0.22 -13.00
N ALA A 213 23.80 -0.94 -13.64
CA ALA A 213 24.44 -1.12 -14.93
C ALA A 213 23.61 -0.51 -16.07
N ASP A 214 24.22 -0.33 -17.23
CA ASP A 214 23.53 0.16 -18.41
C ASP A 214 22.41 -0.79 -18.84
N GLY A 215 21.33 -0.20 -19.36
CA GLY A 215 20.15 -0.94 -19.84
C GLY A 215 19.16 -1.35 -18.75
N THR A 216 19.42 -1.07 -17.47
CA THR A 216 18.45 -1.41 -16.42
C THR A 216 17.39 -0.33 -16.25
N LEU A 217 16.18 -0.74 -15.85
CA LEU A 217 15.05 0.14 -15.56
C LEU A 217 15.43 1.20 -14.52
N GLU A 218 16.16 0.78 -13.48
CA GLU A 218 16.58 1.65 -12.38
C GLU A 218 17.46 2.80 -12.89
N ARG A 219 18.39 2.50 -13.81
CA ARG A 219 19.27 3.51 -14.40
C ARG A 219 18.53 4.40 -15.39
N PHE A 220 17.61 3.83 -16.16
CA PHE A 220 16.78 4.57 -17.11
C PHE A 220 15.93 5.63 -16.40
N LEU A 221 15.16 5.23 -15.40
CA LEU A 221 14.25 6.13 -14.68
C LEU A 221 14.96 7.06 -13.69
N SER A 222 16.09 6.65 -13.09
CA SER A 222 16.84 7.56 -12.20
C SER A 222 17.45 8.76 -12.91
N SER A 223 17.50 8.74 -14.26
CA SER A 223 17.89 9.89 -15.06
C SER A 223 16.72 10.82 -15.43
N ASP A 224 15.49 10.42 -15.14
CA ASP A 224 14.30 11.24 -15.29
C ASP A 224 14.04 12.03 -14.00
N SER A 225 13.78 13.33 -14.16
CA SER A 225 13.47 14.22 -13.02
C SER A 225 11.98 14.27 -12.69
N ARG A 226 11.12 13.71 -13.54
CA ARG A 226 9.65 13.74 -13.40
C ARG A 226 9.09 12.51 -12.71
N THR A 227 9.83 11.40 -12.77
CA THR A 227 9.39 10.12 -12.23
C THR A 227 10.44 9.60 -11.26
N GLU A 228 10.03 9.41 -10.02
CA GLU A 228 10.84 8.75 -9.02
C GLU A 228 10.88 7.24 -9.31
N ILE A 229 12.00 6.59 -9.03
CA ILE A 229 12.11 5.13 -9.04
C ILE A 229 12.54 4.63 -7.67
N VAL A 230 11.86 3.60 -7.18
CA VAL A 230 12.24 2.77 -6.04
C VAL A 230 12.32 1.31 -6.51
N THR A 231 13.35 0.58 -6.09
CA THR A 231 13.45 -0.86 -6.27
C THR A 231 13.39 -1.52 -4.91
N LEU A 232 12.40 -2.38 -4.69
CA LEU A 232 12.31 -3.23 -3.52
C LEU A 232 12.85 -4.60 -3.90
N ALA A 233 14.08 -4.89 -3.48
CA ALA A 233 14.77 -6.13 -3.78
C ALA A 233 14.77 -7.06 -2.55
N ILE A 234 13.82 -7.99 -2.51
CA ILE A 234 13.60 -8.88 -1.35
C ILE A 234 14.54 -10.09 -1.37
N PRO A 235 14.95 -10.66 -0.22
CA PRO A 235 15.82 -11.84 -0.18
C PRO A 235 15.19 -13.07 -0.83
N ALA A 236 15.98 -13.83 -1.59
CA ALA A 236 15.57 -15.13 -2.14
C ALA A 236 15.29 -16.20 -1.07
N THR A 237 15.66 -15.96 0.20
CA THR A 237 15.52 -16.91 1.30
C THR A 237 14.12 -16.92 1.94
N ILE A 238 13.29 -15.91 1.65
CA ILE A 238 11.93 -15.83 2.20
C ILE A 238 11.06 -16.94 1.58
N GLN A 239 10.17 -17.54 2.39
CA GLN A 239 9.16 -18.45 1.85
C GLN A 239 8.08 -17.65 1.14
N ARG A 240 7.52 -18.20 0.05
CA ARG A 240 6.58 -17.47 -0.82
C ARG A 240 5.34 -17.01 -0.08
N GLU A 241 4.84 -17.85 0.80
CA GLU A 241 3.70 -17.66 1.68
C GLU A 241 3.88 -16.48 2.65
N ASP A 242 5.12 -16.21 3.09
CA ASP A 242 5.43 -15.16 4.06
C ASP A 242 5.74 -13.81 3.40
N VAL A 243 5.84 -13.76 2.06
CA VAL A 243 6.25 -12.56 1.31
C VAL A 243 5.35 -11.37 1.60
N TRP A 244 4.03 -11.58 1.59
CA TRP A 244 3.08 -10.49 1.84
C TRP A 244 3.12 -10.02 3.29
N ASP A 245 3.08 -10.94 4.24
CA ASP A 245 3.09 -10.61 5.68
C ASP A 245 4.36 -9.87 6.08
N THR A 246 5.48 -10.18 5.43
CA THR A 246 6.77 -9.54 5.69
C THR A 246 6.91 -8.18 5.02
N TYR A 247 6.48 -8.04 3.75
CA TYR A 247 6.81 -6.87 2.92
C TYR A 247 5.62 -6.00 2.52
N GLY A 248 4.39 -6.48 2.66
CA GLY A 248 3.17 -5.80 2.23
C GLY A 248 3.03 -4.42 2.86
N GLY A 249 3.19 -4.29 4.17
CA GLY A 249 3.13 -3.00 4.86
C GLY A 249 4.18 -1.99 4.39
N SER A 250 5.39 -2.44 4.05
CA SER A 250 6.43 -1.57 3.51
C SER A 250 6.14 -1.16 2.07
N LEU A 251 5.58 -2.06 1.27
CA LEU A 251 5.14 -1.75 -0.10
C LEU A 251 3.98 -0.75 -0.11
N LEU A 252 3.02 -0.88 0.80
CA LEU A 252 1.94 0.10 1.00
C LEU A 252 2.48 1.47 1.44
N ASN A 253 3.56 1.52 2.23
CA ASN A 253 4.21 2.79 2.55
C ASN A 253 4.89 3.42 1.32
N LEU A 254 5.46 2.60 0.42
CA LEU A 254 6.14 3.08 -0.78
C LEU A 254 5.20 3.61 -1.86
N ILE A 255 3.93 3.18 -1.93
CA ILE A 255 2.94 3.72 -2.89
C ILE A 255 2.38 5.08 -2.47
N GLN A 256 2.55 5.48 -1.21
CA GLN A 256 2.02 6.73 -0.69
C GLN A 256 2.89 7.93 -1.07
N SER A 257 2.25 9.10 -1.11
CA SER A 257 2.94 10.37 -1.32
C SER A 257 3.88 10.73 -0.14
N HIS A 258 4.73 11.73 -0.34
CA HIS A 258 5.69 12.21 0.66
C HIS A 258 5.06 12.82 1.92
N ASP A 259 3.74 12.86 2.07
CA ASP A 259 3.14 13.46 3.26
C ASP A 259 3.25 12.53 4.49
N PHE A 260 4.14 12.88 5.41
CA PHE A 260 4.47 12.10 6.60
C PHE A 260 3.28 11.94 7.55
N GLU A 261 2.39 12.93 7.61
CA GLU A 261 1.16 12.90 8.43
C GLU A 261 0.17 11.84 7.92
N ALA A 262 -0.04 11.77 6.60
CA ALA A 262 -0.85 10.73 5.97
C ALA A 262 -0.24 9.33 6.19
N ARG A 263 1.11 9.23 6.13
CA ARG A 263 1.86 8.00 6.41
C ARG A 263 1.74 7.54 7.86
N GLN A 264 1.71 8.44 8.84
CA GLN A 264 1.47 8.08 10.24
C GLN A 264 0.03 7.62 10.51
N ALA A 265 -0.96 8.23 9.84
CA ALA A 265 -2.35 7.81 9.95
C ALA A 265 -2.56 6.38 9.44
N ALA A 266 -2.08 6.07 8.24
CA ALA A 266 -2.15 4.71 7.67
C ALA A 266 -1.45 3.64 8.54
N ARG A 267 -0.39 4.01 9.27
CA ARG A 267 0.31 3.12 10.21
C ARG A 267 -0.52 2.75 11.43
N LYS A 268 -1.41 3.63 11.92
CA LYS A 268 -2.28 3.31 13.06
C LYS A 268 -3.37 2.30 12.68
N ASP A 269 -3.81 2.33 11.44
CA ASP A 269 -4.84 1.42 10.93
C ASP A 269 -4.28 0.02 10.62
N LEU A 270 -3.02 -0.09 10.16
CA LEU A 270 -2.34 -1.39 9.98
C LEU A 270 -1.82 -2.00 11.29
N GLY A 271 -1.40 -1.17 12.25
CA GLY A 271 -0.86 -1.61 13.55
C GLY A 271 -1.90 -2.22 14.50
N THR A 272 -3.19 -2.18 14.15
CA THR A 272 -4.25 -2.86 14.91
C THR A 272 -4.49 -4.30 14.44
N GLU A 273 -3.97 -4.73 13.28
CA GLU A 273 -4.11 -6.10 12.78
C GLU A 273 -2.80 -6.92 12.77
N THR A 274 -1.63 -6.30 12.70
CA THR A 274 -0.35 -7.04 12.78
C THR A 274 0.36 -6.74 14.09
N GLY A 275 0.34 -7.72 15.00
CA GLY A 275 1.00 -7.68 16.30
C GLY A 275 2.45 -7.21 16.22
N ASP A 276 2.75 -6.26 17.08
CA ASP A 276 4.03 -5.60 17.30
C ASP A 276 5.21 -6.61 17.41
N LEU A 277 5.95 -6.81 16.33
CA LEU A 277 7.17 -7.64 16.30
C LEU A 277 8.32 -7.06 17.15
N ARG A 278 8.12 -5.94 17.86
CA ARG A 278 9.11 -5.34 18.76
C ARG A 278 9.12 -5.96 20.16
N SER A 279 8.08 -6.67 20.61
CA SER A 279 8.00 -7.08 22.03
C SER A 279 8.61 -8.44 22.40
N ASP A 280 8.90 -9.35 21.46
CA ASP A 280 9.20 -10.74 21.84
C ASP A 280 10.69 -11.13 21.99
N LYS A 281 11.63 -10.20 21.85
CA LYS A 281 13.07 -10.53 22.01
C LYS A 281 13.64 -10.35 23.43
N ASN A 282 12.86 -9.88 24.41
CA ASN A 282 13.36 -9.62 25.76
C ASN A 282 12.82 -10.52 26.89
N SER A 283 11.94 -11.49 26.62
CA SER A 283 11.36 -12.34 27.68
C SER A 283 12.10 -13.66 27.94
N VAL A 284 13.04 -14.08 27.07
CA VAL A 284 13.63 -15.44 27.16
C VAL A 284 15.03 -15.49 27.80
N ARG A 285 15.66 -14.35 28.14
CA ARG A 285 17.07 -14.35 28.59
C ARG A 285 17.34 -14.34 30.10
N ASN A 286 16.33 -14.54 30.95
CA ASN A 286 16.54 -14.47 32.40
C ASN A 286 15.91 -15.61 33.21
N ARG A 287 16.04 -16.86 32.75
CA ARG A 287 15.82 -18.04 33.61
C ARG A 287 16.75 -19.17 33.21
N ARG A 288 17.96 -19.18 33.79
CA ARG A 288 18.72 -20.37 34.21
C ARG A 288 20.14 -19.96 34.61
N LYS A 289 20.35 -19.76 35.91
CA LYS A 289 21.60 -20.16 36.60
C LYS A 289 21.34 -20.32 38.10
N ARG A 290 21.81 -21.47 38.61
CA ARG A 290 21.83 -22.04 39.98
C ARG A 290 20.63 -22.92 40.37
N PRO A 291 20.83 -23.97 41.22
CA PRO A 291 22.07 -24.58 41.77
C PRO A 291 22.21 -26.08 41.33
N ASN A 292 23.25 -26.88 41.60
CA ASN A 292 24.21 -27.03 42.70
C ASN A 292 25.66 -27.09 42.21
#